data_AF-A0A1B6FY76-F1
#
_entry.id   AF-A0A1B6FY76-F1
#
_cell.length_a   1.000
_cell.length_b   1.000
_cell.length_c   1.000
_cell.angle_alpha   90.00
_cell.angle_beta   90.00
_cell.angle_gamma   90.00
#
_symmetry.space_group_name_H-M   'P 1'
#
loop_
_entity.id
_entity.type
_entity.pdbx_description
1 polymer ?
#
loop_
_entity_poly.entity_id
_entity_poly.type
_entity_poly.pdbx_seq_one_letter_code
_entity_poly.pdbx_strand_id
1 'polypeptide(L)'
;MVAVSVEVTTQQGKKEVVVASAYFPNPSTHCPPIEMERLLQYCGDRGVGLILGCDCNAHHTYWGSTNVNNRGEELLQFIFSHDLELANKGSEPTFITKVRQEVFDITLFKNLRGINLVRWHVSQEASLSDHRLIRFDIEAQVETKVTYRVPKSTNWRGYKESLMEELVELEPYQKNEFELDRSAQMVENAIVKAYEENCPLRNNRLKKDVPWWTRRLEKLRNRTRKLYKWARRVGDWDSY
;
A
#
# COMPACT_ATOMS: atom_id res chain seq x y z
N MET A 1 -20.77 -9.79 -5.87
CA MET A 1 -19.29 -9.76 -5.71
C MET A 1 -18.69 -9.04 -6.90
N VAL A 2 -17.64 -8.26 -6.69
CA VAL A 2 -16.88 -7.58 -7.75
C VAL A 2 -15.40 -7.84 -7.49
N ALA A 3 -14.64 -8.14 -8.53
CA ALA A 3 -13.20 -8.36 -8.45
C ALA A 3 -12.49 -7.60 -9.57
N VAL A 4 -11.32 -7.05 -9.26
CA VAL A 4 -10.44 -6.37 -10.21
C VAL A 4 -9.02 -6.89 -10.05
N SER A 5 -8.31 -7.02 -11.17
CA SER A 5 -6.88 -7.33 -11.15
C SER A 5 -6.07 -6.04 -11.10
N VAL A 6 -5.05 -6.01 -10.25
CA VAL A 6 -4.13 -4.88 -10.08
C VAL A 6 -2.70 -5.38 -10.16
N GLU A 7 -1.86 -4.65 -10.89
CA GLU A 7 -0.43 -4.91 -10.95
C GLU A 7 0.32 -4.10 -9.88
N VAL A 8 1.08 -4.80 -9.04
CA VAL A 8 1.89 -4.22 -7.98
C VAL A 8 3.37 -4.49 -8.27
N THR A 9 4.17 -3.44 -8.33
CA THR A 9 5.62 -3.56 -8.48
C THR A 9 6.23 -3.98 -7.14
N THR A 10 6.93 -5.12 -7.12
CA THR A 10 7.66 -5.64 -5.95
C THR A 10 9.15 -5.78 -6.28
N GLN A 11 10.00 -6.06 -5.28
CA GLN A 11 11.41 -6.46 -5.51
C GLN A 11 11.56 -7.64 -6.49
N GLN A 12 10.58 -8.54 -6.54
CA GLN A 12 10.57 -9.71 -7.41
C GLN A 12 9.93 -9.44 -8.78
N GLY A 13 9.83 -8.17 -9.16
CA GLY A 13 9.15 -7.72 -10.37
C GLY A 13 7.68 -7.39 -10.16
N LYS A 14 6.99 -7.18 -11.28
CA LYS A 14 5.54 -6.92 -11.31
C LYS A 14 4.79 -8.19 -10.89
N LYS A 15 3.90 -8.05 -9.91
CA LYS A 15 3.03 -9.10 -9.40
C LYS A 15 1.58 -8.71 -9.62
N GLU A 16 0.80 -9.67 -10.09
CA GLU A 16 -0.65 -9.51 -10.23
C GLU A 16 -1.33 -9.89 -8.91
N VAL A 17 -2.23 -9.03 -8.44
CA VAL A 17 -3.07 -9.25 -7.26
C VAL A 17 -4.50 -8.95 -7.61
N VAL A 18 -5.39 -9.88 -7.28
CA VAL A 18 -6.83 -9.68 -7.37
C VAL A 18 -7.30 -8.99 -6.11
N VAL A 19 -8.00 -7.87 -6.27
CA VAL A 19 -8.70 -7.18 -5.19
C VAL A 19 -10.19 -7.35 -5.41
N ALA A 20 -10.88 -7.88 -4.41
CA ALA A 20 -12.29 -8.20 -4.49
C ALA A 20 -13.10 -7.60 -3.34
N SER A 21 -14.37 -7.33 -3.62
CA SER A 21 -15.38 -6.94 -2.66
C SER A 21 -16.57 -7.88 -2.76
N ALA A 22 -17.03 -8.35 -1.60
CA ALA A 22 -18.19 -9.22 -1.49
C ALA A 22 -19.18 -8.73 -0.44
N TYR A 23 -20.45 -8.96 -0.71
CA TYR A 23 -21.55 -8.72 0.21
C TYR A 23 -22.32 -10.02 0.33
N PHE A 24 -22.52 -10.50 1.55
CA PHE A 24 -23.20 -11.76 1.84
C PHE A 24 -24.60 -11.41 2.36
N PRO A 25 -25.64 -11.49 1.52
CA PRO A 25 -26.99 -11.19 1.95
C PRO A 25 -27.47 -12.16 3.04
N ASN A 26 -28.42 -11.72 3.84
CA ASN A 26 -29.07 -12.47 4.91
C ASN A 26 -30.56 -12.67 4.53
N PRO A 27 -31.26 -13.74 4.96
CA PRO A 27 -30.80 -14.99 5.55
C PRO A 27 -30.82 -16.20 4.62
N SER A 28 -31.27 -16.05 3.37
CA SER A 28 -31.62 -17.18 2.50
C SER A 28 -30.51 -17.61 1.53
N THR A 29 -29.30 -17.06 1.64
CA THR A 29 -28.18 -17.34 0.73
C THR A 29 -27.05 -18.08 1.43
N HIS A 30 -26.50 -19.08 0.72
CA HIS A 30 -25.33 -19.87 1.12
C HIS A 30 -24.18 -18.97 1.62
N CYS A 31 -23.52 -19.39 2.70
CA CYS A 31 -22.41 -18.66 3.31
C CYS A 31 -21.15 -19.54 3.33
N PRO A 32 -20.02 -19.07 2.74
CA PRO A 32 -19.90 -17.92 1.85
C PRO A 32 -20.61 -18.12 0.50
N PRO A 33 -20.84 -17.07 -0.31
CA PRO A 33 -21.43 -17.21 -1.64
C PRO A 33 -20.59 -18.11 -2.57
N ILE A 34 -21.24 -18.83 -3.49
CA ILE A 34 -20.59 -19.75 -4.44
C ILE A 34 -19.54 -19.06 -5.32
N GLU A 35 -19.70 -17.76 -5.56
CA GLU A 35 -18.74 -16.93 -6.28
C GLU A 35 -17.37 -16.87 -5.60
N MET A 36 -17.31 -17.10 -4.27
CA MET A 36 -16.06 -17.11 -3.53
C MET A 36 -15.20 -18.32 -3.89
N GLU A 37 -15.80 -19.50 -4.06
CA GLU A 37 -15.09 -20.68 -4.56
C GLU A 37 -14.54 -20.45 -5.97
N ARG A 38 -15.37 -19.90 -6.86
CA ARG A 38 -14.95 -19.58 -8.23
C ARG A 38 -13.79 -18.58 -8.26
N LEU A 39 -13.81 -17.58 -7.37
CA LEU A 39 -12.74 -16.60 -7.25
C LEU A 39 -11.44 -17.24 -6.74
N LEU A 40 -11.53 -18.13 -5.73
CA LEU A 40 -10.37 -18.84 -5.21
C LEU A 40 -9.78 -19.80 -6.25
N GLN A 41 -10.63 -20.51 -6.99
CA GLN A 41 -10.20 -21.36 -8.09
C GLN A 41 -9.49 -20.54 -9.18
N TYR A 42 -10.09 -19.42 -9.61
CA TYR A 42 -9.46 -18.50 -10.56
C TYR A 42 -8.07 -18.02 -10.08
N CYS A 43 -7.96 -17.64 -8.80
CA CYS A 43 -6.69 -17.18 -8.24
C CYS A 43 -5.66 -18.32 -8.14
N GLY A 44 -6.11 -19.52 -7.77
CA GLY A 44 -5.30 -20.73 -7.67
C GLY A 44 -4.73 -21.16 -9.03
N ASP A 45 -5.59 -21.28 -10.04
CA ASP A 45 -5.21 -21.72 -11.39
C ASP A 45 -4.18 -20.79 -12.04
N ARG A 46 -4.24 -19.50 -11.72
CA ARG A 46 -3.31 -18.48 -12.23
C ARG A 46 -2.13 -18.19 -11.31
N GLY A 47 -2.14 -18.73 -10.09
CA GLY A 47 -1.13 -18.44 -9.08
C GLY A 47 -1.06 -16.96 -8.66
N VAL A 48 -2.17 -16.24 -8.72
CA VAL A 48 -2.25 -14.81 -8.35
C VAL A 48 -2.71 -14.63 -6.90
N GLY A 49 -2.23 -13.56 -6.26
CA GLY A 49 -2.62 -13.22 -4.89
C GLY A 49 -4.05 -12.68 -4.83
N LEU A 50 -4.70 -12.79 -3.66
CA LEU A 50 -6.05 -12.30 -3.41
C LEU A 50 -6.09 -11.41 -2.16
N ILE A 51 -6.77 -10.26 -2.28
CA ILE A 51 -7.23 -9.44 -1.15
C ILE A 51 -8.74 -9.28 -1.30
N LEU A 52 -9.50 -9.59 -0.25
CA LEU A 52 -10.94 -9.63 -0.28
C LEU A 52 -11.54 -8.92 0.93
N GLY A 53 -12.31 -7.86 0.67
CA GLY A 53 -13.16 -7.21 1.68
C GLY A 53 -14.58 -7.77 1.62
N CYS A 54 -15.11 -8.23 2.75
CA CYS A 54 -16.45 -8.79 2.82
C CYS A 54 -17.29 -8.11 3.90
N ASP A 55 -18.52 -7.71 3.56
CA ASP A 55 -19.61 -7.61 4.53
C ASP A 55 -20.29 -8.97 4.59
N CYS A 56 -20.01 -9.72 5.65
CA CYS A 56 -20.40 -11.14 5.74
C CYS A 56 -21.78 -11.36 6.36
N ASN A 57 -22.33 -10.37 7.06
CA ASN A 57 -23.49 -10.56 7.95
C ASN A 57 -23.35 -11.83 8.83
N ALA A 58 -22.12 -12.12 9.26
CA ALA A 58 -21.74 -13.33 9.98
C ALA A 58 -21.00 -12.94 11.26
N HIS A 59 -21.17 -13.76 12.30
CA HIS A 59 -20.68 -13.47 13.64
C HIS A 59 -19.70 -14.53 14.08
N HIS A 60 -18.47 -14.13 14.39
CA HIS A 60 -17.55 -15.00 15.11
C HIS A 60 -16.55 -14.19 15.91
N THR A 61 -16.28 -14.66 17.12
CA THR A 61 -15.23 -14.15 18.00
C THR A 61 -13.83 -14.16 17.36
N TYR A 62 -13.60 -14.96 16.31
CA TYR A 62 -12.30 -15.07 15.63
C TYR A 62 -11.90 -13.78 14.90
N TRP A 63 -12.89 -13.02 14.41
CA TRP A 63 -12.68 -11.67 13.85
C TRP A 63 -13.16 -10.55 14.76
N GLY A 64 -13.38 -10.84 16.05
CA GLY A 64 -13.69 -9.82 17.06
C GLY A 64 -15.17 -9.50 17.24
N SER A 65 -16.09 -10.33 16.71
CA SER A 65 -17.51 -10.22 17.02
C SER A 65 -17.81 -10.60 18.47
N THR A 66 -18.91 -10.08 19.03
CA THR A 66 -19.32 -10.31 20.43
C THR A 66 -19.91 -11.70 20.67
N ASN A 67 -20.36 -12.38 19.61
CA ASN A 67 -20.93 -13.72 19.66
C ASN A 67 -20.56 -14.54 18.40
N VAL A 68 -21.08 -15.77 18.35
CA VAL A 68 -20.92 -16.68 17.21
C VAL A 68 -22.30 -17.08 16.70
N ASN A 69 -22.46 -17.15 15.38
CA ASN A 69 -23.65 -17.73 14.75
C ASN A 69 -23.25 -18.80 13.72
N ASN A 70 -24.22 -19.61 13.25
CA ASN A 70 -23.96 -20.69 12.29
C ASN A 70 -23.26 -20.19 11.01
N ARG A 71 -23.66 -19.02 10.50
CA ARG A 71 -23.01 -18.40 9.33
C ARG A 71 -21.53 -18.09 9.59
N GLY A 72 -21.20 -17.68 10.82
CA GLY A 72 -19.84 -17.41 11.24
C GLY A 72 -19.01 -18.68 11.35
N GLU A 73 -19.60 -19.77 11.86
CA GLU A 73 -18.97 -21.09 11.90
C GLU A 73 -18.69 -21.62 10.48
N GLU A 74 -19.68 -21.60 9.59
CA GLU A 74 -19.54 -21.99 8.18
C GLU A 74 -18.45 -21.18 7.48
N LEU A 75 -18.45 -19.85 7.69
CA LEU A 75 -17.45 -18.97 7.11
C LEU A 75 -16.05 -19.23 7.68
N LEU A 76 -15.92 -19.48 8.98
CA LEU A 76 -14.63 -19.77 9.59
C LEU A 76 -14.06 -21.11 9.09
N GLN A 77 -14.91 -22.14 8.98
CA GLN A 77 -14.52 -23.42 8.37
C GLN A 77 -14.06 -23.23 6.93
N PHE A 78 -14.78 -22.42 6.15
CA PHE A 78 -14.39 -22.10 4.78
C PHE A 78 -13.04 -21.40 4.71
N ILE A 79 -12.79 -20.41 5.58
CA ILE A 79 -11.53 -19.68 5.67
C ILE A 79 -10.36 -20.64 5.91
N PHE A 80 -10.49 -21.55 6.88
CA PHE A 80 -9.44 -22.52 7.18
C PHE A 80 -9.25 -23.56 6.08
N SER A 81 -10.34 -24.07 5.50
CA SER A 81 -10.28 -25.09 4.44
C SER A 81 -9.60 -24.58 3.16
N HIS A 82 -9.55 -23.26 2.98
CA HIS A 82 -8.95 -22.62 1.82
C HIS A 82 -7.67 -21.84 2.14
N ASP A 83 -7.05 -22.02 3.31
CA ASP A 83 -5.84 -21.30 3.73
C ASP A 83 -5.95 -19.78 3.53
N LEU A 84 -7.12 -19.22 3.84
CA LEU A 84 -7.33 -17.78 3.82
C LEU A 84 -6.85 -17.18 5.14
N GLU A 85 -6.15 -16.06 5.04
CA GLU A 85 -5.65 -15.34 6.20
C GLU A 85 -6.56 -14.17 6.54
N LEU A 86 -6.74 -13.91 7.83
CA LEU A 86 -7.56 -12.82 8.35
C LEU A 86 -6.70 -11.61 8.70
N ALA A 87 -7.01 -10.45 8.12
CA ALA A 87 -6.32 -9.19 8.42
C ALA A 87 -6.95 -8.41 9.59
N ASN A 88 -8.18 -8.72 10.00
CA ASN A 88 -8.85 -8.06 11.13
C ASN A 88 -7.99 -8.10 12.40
N LYS A 89 -8.01 -7.00 13.15
CA LYS A 89 -7.28 -6.85 14.43
C LYS A 89 -8.19 -6.25 15.50
N GLY A 90 -8.20 -6.87 16.66
CA GLY A 90 -9.01 -6.44 17.80
C GLY A 90 -10.51 -6.67 17.56
N SER A 91 -11.32 -5.94 18.31
CA SER A 91 -12.79 -6.07 18.35
C SER A 91 -13.50 -4.72 18.16
N GLU A 92 -12.82 -3.76 17.54
CA GLU A 92 -13.43 -2.46 17.22
C GLU A 92 -14.58 -2.69 16.21
N PRO A 93 -15.82 -2.28 16.54
CA PRO A 93 -16.99 -2.64 15.74
C PRO A 93 -16.93 -1.98 14.35
N THR A 94 -17.26 -2.76 13.32
CA THR A 94 -17.34 -2.30 11.93
C THR A 94 -18.74 -1.83 11.57
N PHE A 95 -19.75 -2.22 12.35
CA PHE A 95 -21.14 -1.80 12.22
C PHE A 95 -21.64 -1.23 13.54
N ILE A 96 -22.20 -0.03 13.53
CA ILE A 96 -22.74 0.67 14.69
C ILE A 96 -24.08 1.32 14.32
N THR A 97 -25.12 0.95 15.05
CA THR A 97 -26.43 1.61 15.08
C THR A 97 -26.69 2.17 16.48
N LYS A 98 -27.84 2.82 16.69
CA LYS A 98 -28.28 3.26 18.01
C LYS A 98 -28.36 2.14 19.05
N VAL A 99 -28.60 0.89 18.63
CA VAL A 99 -28.93 -0.24 19.52
C VAL A 99 -27.96 -1.42 19.41
N ARG A 100 -27.08 -1.43 18.40
CA ARG A 100 -26.22 -2.58 18.10
C ARG A 100 -24.85 -2.15 17.63
N GLN A 101 -23.81 -2.82 18.11
CA GLN A 101 -22.43 -2.68 17.64
C GLN A 101 -21.84 -4.06 17.42
N GLU A 102 -21.24 -4.29 16.25
CA GLU A 102 -20.76 -5.62 15.90
C GLU A 102 -19.67 -5.57 14.82
N VAL A 103 -18.94 -6.68 14.66
CA VAL A 103 -17.96 -6.87 13.58
C VAL A 103 -18.54 -7.77 12.50
N PHE A 104 -19.05 -7.17 11.43
CA PHE A 104 -19.59 -7.88 10.25
C PHE A 104 -18.65 -7.85 9.05
N ASP A 105 -17.76 -6.86 9.03
CA ASP A 105 -16.89 -6.62 7.91
C ASP A 105 -15.52 -7.27 8.20
N ILE A 106 -15.12 -8.19 7.33
CA ILE A 106 -13.82 -8.87 7.42
C ILE A 106 -12.97 -8.59 6.19
N THR A 107 -11.65 -8.60 6.38
CA THR A 107 -10.65 -8.50 5.33
C THR A 107 -9.85 -9.79 5.30
N LEU A 108 -9.94 -10.52 4.20
CA LEU A 108 -9.25 -11.78 3.96
C LEU A 108 -8.17 -11.60 2.90
N PHE A 109 -7.12 -12.41 2.94
CA PHE A 109 -6.10 -12.43 1.91
C PHE A 109 -5.46 -13.80 1.73
N LYS A 110 -4.82 -14.01 0.58
CA LYS A 110 -4.10 -15.24 0.24
C LYS A 110 -2.97 -14.96 -0.75
N ASN A 111 -1.83 -15.64 -0.58
CA ASN A 111 -0.74 -15.70 -1.58
C ASN A 111 -0.18 -14.35 -2.06
N LEU A 112 -0.02 -13.36 -1.18
CA LEU A 112 0.42 -11.99 -1.55
C LEU A 112 1.92 -11.84 -1.90
N ARG A 113 2.72 -12.91 -1.91
CA ARG A 113 4.14 -12.99 -2.35
C ARG A 113 4.86 -11.66 -2.58
N GLY A 114 5.55 -11.16 -1.54
CA GLY A 114 6.32 -9.89 -1.61
C GLY A 114 5.49 -8.62 -1.38
N ILE A 115 4.21 -8.78 -1.04
CA ILE A 115 3.27 -7.73 -0.69
C ILE A 115 2.71 -8.02 0.70
N ASN A 116 2.70 -7.00 1.55
CA ASN A 116 2.23 -7.07 2.93
C ASN A 116 0.99 -6.20 3.11
N LEU A 117 0.00 -6.74 3.81
CA LEU A 117 -1.11 -5.97 4.35
C LEU A 117 -0.72 -5.46 5.75
N VAL A 118 -0.59 -4.15 5.89
CA VAL A 118 -0.15 -3.52 7.14
C VAL A 118 -1.11 -2.43 7.60
N ARG A 119 -1.00 -2.03 8.87
CA ARG A 119 -1.78 -0.92 9.46
C ARG A 119 -3.29 -1.08 9.30
N TRP A 120 -3.78 -2.32 9.32
CA TRP A 120 -5.21 -2.61 9.34
C TRP A 120 -5.85 -2.03 10.60
N HIS A 121 -6.91 -1.24 10.43
CA HIS A 121 -7.70 -0.68 11.52
C HIS A 121 -9.10 -0.28 11.04
N VAL A 122 -10.05 -0.24 11.97
CA VAL A 122 -11.34 0.44 11.76
C VAL A 122 -11.14 1.94 11.97
N SER A 123 -11.45 2.72 10.94
CA SER A 123 -11.28 4.16 10.94
C SER A 123 -12.21 4.84 11.94
N GLN A 124 -11.71 5.94 12.51
CA GLN A 124 -12.51 6.86 13.32
C GLN A 124 -13.12 7.98 12.46
N GLU A 125 -13.00 7.87 11.13
CA GLU A 125 -13.64 8.77 10.19
C GLU A 125 -15.11 8.45 10.05
N ALA A 126 -15.92 9.50 9.97
CA ALA A 126 -17.34 9.37 9.77
C ALA A 126 -17.60 8.85 8.36
N SER A 127 -18.24 7.69 8.27
CA SER A 127 -18.68 7.05 7.02
C SER A 127 -20.01 7.61 6.51
N LEU A 128 -20.78 8.29 7.38
CA LEU A 128 -22.19 8.64 7.13
C LEU A 128 -23.07 7.40 6.88
N SER A 129 -22.68 6.27 7.45
CA SER A 129 -23.36 4.97 7.39
C SER A 129 -23.27 4.29 8.75
N ASP A 130 -24.14 3.33 9.00
CA ASP A 130 -24.00 2.42 10.15
C ASP A 130 -22.71 1.58 10.03
N HIS A 131 -22.23 1.31 8.81
CA HIS A 131 -20.92 0.69 8.59
C HIS A 131 -19.79 1.70 8.75
N ARG A 132 -18.66 1.26 9.28
CA ARG A 132 -17.44 2.03 9.51
C ARG A 132 -16.38 1.66 8.49
N LEU A 133 -15.60 2.66 8.10
CA LEU A 133 -14.54 2.49 7.12
C LEU A 133 -13.42 1.61 7.70
N ILE A 134 -13.11 0.50 7.05
CA ILE A 134 -11.86 -0.24 7.29
C ILE A 134 -10.75 0.37 6.45
N ARG A 135 -9.54 0.48 7.03
CA ARG A 135 -8.35 0.95 6.31
C ARG A 135 -7.16 0.07 6.63
N PHE A 136 -6.36 -0.16 5.60
CA PHE A 136 -5.08 -0.83 5.67
C PHE A 136 -4.23 -0.31 4.50
N ASP A 137 -2.93 -0.54 4.59
CA ASP A 137 -1.99 -0.22 3.52
C ASP A 137 -1.45 -1.51 2.90
N ILE A 138 -1.27 -1.46 1.58
CA ILE A 138 -0.63 -2.51 0.80
C ILE A 138 0.81 -2.07 0.57
N GLU A 139 1.75 -2.72 1.25
CA GLU A 139 3.17 -2.44 1.12
C GLU A 139 3.85 -3.54 0.32
N ALA A 140 4.25 -3.21 -0.89
CA ALA A 140 5.27 -3.99 -1.58
C ALA A 140 6.64 -3.54 -1.08
N GLN A 141 7.51 -4.47 -0.71
CA GLN A 141 8.92 -4.12 -0.54
C GLN A 141 9.45 -3.75 -1.92
N VAL A 142 9.70 -2.47 -2.12
CA VAL A 142 10.31 -1.93 -3.33
C VAL A 142 11.61 -1.28 -2.90
N GLU A 143 12.75 -1.86 -3.26
CA GLU A 143 14.01 -1.11 -3.28
C GLU A 143 13.99 -0.18 -4.49
N THR A 144 13.18 0.87 -4.41
CA THR A 144 13.25 1.97 -5.37
C THR A 144 13.52 3.25 -4.63
N LYS A 145 14.74 3.38 -4.11
CA LYS A 145 15.39 4.67 -4.25
C LYS A 145 15.79 4.78 -5.72
N VAL A 146 14.85 5.07 -6.62
CA VAL A 146 15.23 5.55 -7.95
C VAL A 146 15.88 6.90 -7.70
N THR A 147 17.20 6.87 -7.61
CA THR A 147 18.03 8.06 -7.55
C THR A 147 18.34 8.48 -8.97
N TYR A 148 18.34 9.78 -9.21
CA TYR A 148 18.72 10.34 -10.49
C TYR A 148 19.59 11.57 -10.27
N ARG A 149 20.51 11.81 -11.20
CA ARG A 149 21.25 13.07 -11.29
C ARG A 149 20.48 14.00 -12.21
N VAL A 150 20.52 15.30 -11.92
CA VAL A 150 19.96 16.34 -12.79
C VAL A 150 21.14 17.12 -13.36
N PRO A 151 21.60 16.83 -14.59
CA PRO A 151 22.77 17.49 -15.16
C PRO A 151 22.67 19.02 -15.18
N LYS A 152 21.45 19.56 -15.29
CA LYS A 152 21.20 21.01 -15.23
C LYS A 152 21.47 21.63 -13.86
N SER A 153 21.51 20.84 -12.79
CA SER A 153 21.78 21.31 -11.43
C SER A 153 23.20 21.01 -10.95
N THR A 154 24.09 20.58 -11.85
CA THR A 154 25.50 20.38 -11.52
C THR A 154 26.13 21.70 -11.08
N ASN A 155 26.90 21.68 -9.99
CA ASN A 155 27.75 22.81 -9.62
C ASN A 155 28.93 22.90 -10.59
N TRP A 156 28.76 23.61 -11.71
CA TRP A 156 29.80 23.70 -12.75
C TRP A 156 31.09 24.36 -12.28
N ARG A 157 31.03 25.26 -11.29
CA ARG A 157 32.24 25.87 -10.71
C ARG A 157 33.05 24.84 -9.93
N GLY A 158 32.38 24.14 -9.00
CA GLY A 158 33.03 23.06 -8.24
C GLY A 158 33.50 21.91 -9.13
N TYR A 159 32.73 21.55 -10.17
CA TYR A 159 33.17 20.56 -11.16
C TYR A 159 34.50 20.95 -11.81
N LYS A 160 34.65 22.21 -12.20
CA LYS A 160 35.87 22.71 -12.84
C LYS A 160 37.06 22.71 -11.85
N GLU A 161 36.82 23.10 -10.60
CA GLU A 161 37.82 23.08 -9.53
C GLU A 161 38.28 21.64 -9.24
N SER A 162 37.35 20.72 -8.96
CA SER A 162 37.64 19.28 -8.73
C SER A 162 38.35 18.64 -9.92
N LEU A 163 37.90 18.91 -11.15
CA LEU A 163 38.51 18.35 -12.36
C LEU A 163 39.95 18.86 -12.54
N MET A 164 40.19 20.15 -12.28
CA MET A 164 41.54 20.71 -12.38
C MET A 164 42.48 20.09 -11.35
N GLU A 165 42.02 19.87 -10.11
CA GLU A 165 42.81 19.21 -9.06
C GLU A 165 43.19 17.77 -9.44
N GLU A 166 42.24 16.98 -9.94
CA GLU A 166 42.49 15.58 -10.32
C GLU A 166 43.42 15.44 -11.53
N LEU A 167 43.42 16.43 -12.45
CA LEU A 167 44.26 16.41 -13.65
C LEU A 167 45.69 16.95 -13.42
N VAL A 168 46.00 17.51 -12.24
CA VAL A 168 47.36 18.02 -11.93
C VAL A 168 48.42 16.91 -12.00
N GLU A 169 48.03 15.67 -11.71
CA GLU A 169 48.96 14.52 -11.67
C GLU A 169 49.22 13.87 -13.05
N LEU A 170 48.70 14.44 -14.14
CA LEU A 170 48.91 13.88 -15.48
C LEU A 170 50.26 14.31 -16.05
N GLU A 171 51.15 13.32 -16.26
CA GLU A 171 52.40 13.54 -16.97
C GLU A 171 52.16 13.83 -18.47
N PRO A 172 52.77 14.87 -19.04
CA PRO A 172 52.52 15.30 -20.43
C PRO A 172 53.15 14.42 -21.51
N TYR A 173 53.94 13.40 -21.15
CA TYR A 173 54.66 12.56 -22.12
C TYR A 173 54.47 11.07 -21.84
N GLN A 174 53.97 10.35 -22.84
CA GLN A 174 53.71 8.92 -22.77
C GLN A 174 54.64 8.19 -23.75
N LYS A 175 55.36 7.19 -23.24
CA LYS A 175 56.43 6.49 -23.97
C LYS A 175 55.94 5.24 -24.71
N ASN A 176 54.77 4.72 -24.36
CA ASN A 176 54.22 3.48 -24.91
C ASN A 176 52.69 3.45 -24.84
N GLU A 177 52.09 2.51 -25.56
CA GLU A 177 50.64 2.29 -25.66
C GLU A 177 49.98 2.01 -24.31
N PHE A 178 50.68 1.33 -23.40
CA PHE A 178 50.18 1.05 -22.05
C PHE A 178 50.07 2.32 -21.19
N GLU A 179 51.05 3.22 -21.29
CA GLU A 179 51.01 4.53 -20.65
C GLU A 179 49.91 5.41 -21.24
N LEU A 180 49.64 5.30 -22.55
CA LEU A 180 48.53 5.95 -23.24
C LEU A 180 47.19 5.57 -22.64
N ASP A 181 46.88 4.28 -22.60
CA ASP A 181 45.63 3.75 -22.04
C ASP A 181 45.48 4.10 -20.56
N ARG A 182 46.58 4.04 -19.80
CA ARG A 182 46.56 4.39 -18.37
C ARG A 182 46.16 5.84 -18.17
N SER A 183 46.72 6.80 -18.90
CA SER A 183 46.30 8.20 -18.70
C SER A 183 44.92 8.48 -19.28
N ALA A 184 44.49 7.78 -20.34
CA ALA A 184 43.12 7.87 -20.82
C ALA A 184 42.11 7.46 -19.72
N GLN A 185 42.40 6.36 -19.01
CA GLN A 185 41.60 5.92 -17.87
C GLN A 185 41.63 6.91 -16.71
N MET A 186 42.79 7.55 -16.44
CA MET A 186 42.89 8.58 -15.40
C MET A 186 42.03 9.81 -15.73
N VAL A 187 42.04 10.25 -16.99
CA VAL A 187 41.19 11.37 -17.45
C VAL A 187 39.71 11.00 -17.33
N GLU A 188 39.31 9.80 -17.77
CA GLU A 188 37.94 9.33 -17.65
C GLU A 188 37.48 9.31 -16.19
N ASN A 189 38.30 8.73 -15.30
CA ASN A 189 38.00 8.65 -13.88
C ASN A 189 37.89 10.04 -13.24
N ALA A 190 38.78 10.97 -13.60
CA ALA A 190 38.74 12.35 -13.12
C ALA A 190 37.44 13.06 -13.56
N ILE A 191 37.01 12.88 -14.82
CA ILE A 191 35.76 13.44 -15.34
C ILE A 191 34.56 12.88 -14.59
N VAL A 192 34.48 11.55 -14.43
CA VAL A 192 33.37 10.89 -13.75
C VAL A 192 33.31 11.32 -12.28
N LYS A 193 34.44 11.25 -11.56
CA LYS A 193 34.52 11.61 -10.14
C LYS A 193 34.11 13.06 -9.89
N ALA A 194 34.69 14.01 -10.64
CA ALA A 194 34.35 15.42 -10.53
C ALA A 194 32.85 15.66 -10.79
N TYR A 195 32.26 14.94 -11.75
CA TYR A 195 30.82 15.02 -12.03
C TYR A 195 29.97 14.44 -10.90
N GLU A 196 30.35 13.28 -10.34
CA GLU A 196 29.59 12.63 -9.27
C GLU A 196 29.58 13.44 -7.96
N GLU A 197 30.70 14.09 -7.62
CA GLU A 197 30.83 14.98 -6.45
C GLU A 197 29.97 16.24 -6.61
N ASN A 198 29.92 16.80 -7.82
CA ASN A 198 29.26 18.08 -8.09
C ASN A 198 27.83 17.94 -8.64
N CYS A 199 27.37 16.71 -8.89
CA CYS A 199 26.01 16.38 -9.30
C CYS A 199 25.45 15.26 -8.39
N PRO A 200 25.06 15.58 -7.14
CA PRO A 200 24.61 14.57 -6.19
C PRO A 200 23.29 13.92 -6.62
N LEU A 201 23.16 12.63 -6.28
CA LEU A 201 21.95 11.85 -6.50
C LEU A 201 20.74 12.46 -5.76
N ARG A 202 19.63 12.62 -6.47
CA ARG A 202 18.35 13.07 -5.91
C ARG A 202 17.38 11.91 -5.78
N ASN A 203 16.66 11.85 -4.67
CA ASN A 203 15.57 10.90 -4.47
C ASN A 203 14.34 11.36 -5.25
N ASN A 204 13.71 10.45 -6.00
CA ASN A 204 12.41 10.71 -6.59
C ASN A 204 11.34 10.82 -5.49
N ARG A 205 10.91 12.03 -5.15
CA ARG A 205 9.68 12.24 -4.38
C ARG A 205 8.52 12.25 -5.38
N LEU A 206 7.81 11.13 -5.49
CA LEU A 206 6.50 11.13 -6.12
C LEU A 206 5.64 12.18 -5.41
N LYS A 207 5.36 13.31 -6.08
CA LYS A 207 4.30 14.21 -5.62
C LYS A 207 3.00 13.43 -5.77
N LYS A 208 2.41 13.01 -4.65
CA LYS A 208 1.01 12.61 -4.60
C LYS A 208 0.17 13.87 -4.79
N ASP A 209 0.09 14.36 -6.02
CA ASP A 209 -0.90 15.38 -6.36
C ASP A 209 -2.23 14.65 -6.53
N VAL A 210 -3.18 15.01 -5.67
CA VAL A 210 -4.52 14.43 -5.66
C VAL A 210 -5.44 15.53 -6.18
N PRO A 211 -5.57 15.72 -7.50
CA PRO A 211 -6.18 16.92 -8.10
C PRO A 211 -7.65 17.12 -7.71
N TRP A 212 -8.32 16.05 -7.28
CA TRP A 212 -9.70 16.09 -6.79
C TRP A 212 -9.82 16.47 -5.30
N TRP A 213 -8.72 16.56 -4.54
CA TRP A 213 -8.73 16.90 -3.12
C TRP A 213 -8.43 18.39 -2.87
N THR A 214 -9.48 19.19 -2.71
CA THR A 214 -9.34 20.64 -2.48
C THR A 214 -9.24 21.01 -1.00
N ARG A 215 -8.67 22.18 -0.69
CA ARG A 215 -8.68 22.75 0.68
C ARG A 215 -10.09 22.87 1.28
N ARG A 216 -11.12 23.08 0.43
CA ARG A 216 -12.52 23.12 0.87
C ARG A 216 -12.98 21.75 1.36
N LEU A 217 -12.68 20.67 0.62
CA LEU A 217 -13.01 19.30 1.01
C LEU A 217 -12.29 18.92 2.31
N GLU A 218 -11.03 19.30 2.47
CA GLU A 218 -10.29 19.08 3.71
C GLU A 218 -10.94 19.78 4.92
N LYS A 219 -11.39 21.03 4.76
CA LYS A 219 -12.14 21.75 5.81
C LYS A 219 -13.46 21.07 6.17
N LEU A 220 -14.23 20.65 5.17
CA LEU A 220 -15.50 19.95 5.38
C LEU A 220 -15.28 18.62 6.12
N ARG A 221 -14.32 17.81 5.68
CA ARG A 221 -13.94 16.56 6.35
C ARG A 221 -13.57 16.77 7.81
N ASN A 222 -12.78 17.80 8.12
CA ASN A 222 -12.38 18.08 9.49
C ASN A 222 -13.54 18.58 10.36
N ARG A 223 -14.51 19.31 9.80
CA ARG A 223 -15.75 19.68 10.50
C ARG A 223 -16.60 18.45 10.82
N THR A 224 -16.87 17.59 9.82
CA THR A 224 -17.64 16.36 10.01
C THR A 224 -17.00 15.43 11.04
N ARG A 225 -15.66 15.27 11.02
CA ARG A 225 -14.92 14.51 12.04
C ARG A 225 -15.10 15.06 13.45
N LYS A 226 -15.13 16.38 13.63
CA LYS A 226 -15.33 17.01 14.94
C LYS A 226 -16.75 16.76 15.46
N LEU A 227 -17.76 16.94 14.61
CA LEU A 227 -19.16 16.68 14.94
C LEU A 227 -19.37 15.20 15.32
N TYR A 228 -18.84 14.28 14.51
CA TYR A 228 -18.91 12.84 14.80
C TYR A 228 -18.28 12.46 16.14
N LYS A 229 -17.07 12.97 16.44
CA LYS A 229 -16.40 12.71 17.73
C LYS A 229 -17.18 13.28 18.91
N TRP A 230 -17.85 14.41 18.74
CA TRP A 230 -18.70 15.02 19.75
C TRP A 230 -19.98 14.20 19.96
N ALA A 231 -20.68 13.83 18.87
CA ALA A 231 -21.89 13.02 18.90
C ALA A 231 -21.66 11.67 19.60
N ARG A 232 -20.55 10.99 19.29
CA ARG A 232 -20.15 9.75 19.98
C ARG A 232 -19.90 9.93 21.48
N ARG A 233 -19.39 11.08 21.89
CA ARG A 233 -19.08 11.35 23.29
C ARG A 233 -20.33 11.69 24.10
N VAL A 234 -21.26 12.44 23.50
CA VAL A 234 -22.43 12.99 24.19
C VAL A 234 -23.68 12.12 23.99
N GLY A 235 -23.71 11.28 22.96
CA GLY A 235 -24.88 10.49 22.57
C GLY A 235 -25.92 11.28 21.75
N ASP A 236 -25.69 12.56 21.49
CA ASP A 236 -26.54 13.39 20.63
C ASP A 236 -26.09 13.28 19.16
N TRP A 237 -26.93 12.62 18.38
CA TRP A 237 -26.71 12.41 16.94
C TRP A 237 -27.50 13.39 16.06
N ASP A 238 -28.40 14.21 16.62
CA ASP A 238 -29.23 15.14 15.82
C ASP A 238 -28.41 16.37 15.37
N SER A 239 -27.35 16.68 16.11
CA SER A 239 -26.39 17.74 15.79
C SER A 239 -25.29 17.32 14.79
N TYR A 240 -25.23 16.05 14.41
CA TYR A 240 -24.26 15.47 13.46
C TYR A 240 -24.83 15.42 12.05
#